data_AF-A0A836G0Y9-F1
#
_entry.id   AF-A0A836G0Y9-F1
#
_cell.length_a   1.000
_cell.length_b   1.000
_cell.length_c   1.000
_cell.angle_alpha   90.00
_cell.angle_beta   90.00
_cell.angle_gamma   90.00
#
_symmetry.space_group_name_H-M   'P 1'
#
loop_
_entity.id
_entity.type
_entity.pdbx_description
1 polymer ?
#
loop_
_entity_poly.entity_id
_entity_poly.type
_entity_poly.pdbx_seq_one_letter_code
_entity_poly.pdbx_strand_id
1 'polypeptide(L)'
;MTRVIRRSFLEEVSERLPVSTTTLVALVVGAVSLYFFYRRKGPAQRPSTSARRPLSAPRDAGEASDAMTRIKNKAFIGRKICVVWEVLHDGKNWKAEGKALDVLRFYAFSSEVYLMCRICGDDDKKKILDLVKGVDGIERHRILFCTTEKGYEAFTRQIGPNLLVTNNAAQVAFLKRVIDTLVLVGGDGVVGNNVACVPSVEAIAVDLE
;
A
#
# COMPACT_ATOMS: atom_id res chain seq x y z
N MET A 1 -42.25 -48.08 -11.72
CA MET A 1 -40.98 -47.31 -11.73
C MET A 1 -41.26 -45.88 -12.18
N THR A 2 -41.57 -44.99 -11.23
CA THR A 2 -41.87 -43.58 -11.49
C THR A 2 -40.60 -42.76 -11.36
N ARG A 3 -40.08 -42.26 -12.49
CA ARG A 3 -38.93 -41.33 -12.51
C ARG A 3 -39.40 -39.98 -11.98
N VAL A 4 -38.89 -39.59 -10.81
CA VAL A 4 -38.98 -38.22 -10.30
C VAL A 4 -38.01 -37.36 -11.10
N ILE A 5 -38.54 -36.53 -12.00
CA ILE A 5 -37.77 -35.51 -12.70
C ILE A 5 -37.52 -34.37 -11.71
N ARG A 6 -36.27 -34.26 -11.23
CA ARG A 6 -35.83 -33.14 -10.39
C ARG A 6 -35.81 -31.88 -11.26
N ARG A 7 -36.83 -31.03 -11.12
CA ARG A 7 -36.82 -29.67 -11.68
C ARG A 7 -35.73 -28.86 -10.99
N SER A 8 -34.96 -28.11 -11.79
CA SER A 8 -33.86 -27.28 -11.33
C SER A 8 -34.41 -26.05 -10.63
N PHE A 9 -33.90 -25.75 -9.44
CA PHE A 9 -34.24 -24.56 -8.65
C PHE A 9 -34.03 -23.24 -9.44
N LEU A 10 -33.21 -23.27 -10.49
CA LEU A 10 -32.96 -22.13 -11.37
C LEU A 10 -34.11 -21.84 -12.34
N GLU A 11 -34.89 -22.85 -12.77
CA GLU A 11 -36.07 -22.63 -13.61
C GLU A 11 -37.21 -22.00 -12.79
N GLU A 12 -37.34 -22.38 -11.51
CA GLU A 12 -38.39 -21.85 -10.65
C GLU A 12 -38.16 -20.38 -10.24
N VAL A 13 -36.91 -19.93 -10.28
CA VAL A 13 -36.55 -18.51 -10.06
C VAL A 13 -36.72 -17.68 -11.34
N SER A 14 -36.56 -18.28 -12.53
CA SER A 14 -36.66 -17.51 -13.79
C SER A 14 -38.10 -17.23 -14.21
N GLU A 15 -39.07 -18.07 -13.84
CA GLU A 15 -40.48 -17.88 -14.24
C GLU A 15 -41.27 -16.90 -13.35
N ARG A 16 -40.74 -16.48 -12.18
CA ARG A 16 -41.51 -15.71 -11.18
C ARG A 16 -41.18 -14.24 -11.01
N LEU A 17 -40.29 -13.66 -11.82
CA LEU A 17 -39.96 -12.23 -11.70
C LEU A 17 -40.16 -11.50 -13.03
N PRO A 18 -41.08 -10.53 -13.12
CA PRO A 18 -41.04 -9.54 -14.18
C PRO A 18 -39.80 -8.68 -13.91
N VAL A 19 -38.67 -9.03 -14.51
CA VAL A 19 -37.40 -8.34 -14.27
C VAL A 19 -37.45 -6.97 -14.94
N SER A 20 -37.97 -6.00 -14.21
CA SER A 20 -37.88 -4.59 -14.57
C SER A 20 -36.40 -4.19 -14.69
N THR A 21 -36.09 -3.33 -15.65
CA THR A 21 -34.73 -2.82 -15.91
C THR A 21 -34.11 -2.19 -14.67
N THR A 22 -34.92 -1.60 -13.79
CA THR A 22 -34.49 -1.05 -12.50
C THR A 22 -33.95 -2.11 -11.54
N THR A 23 -34.51 -3.31 -11.54
CA THR A 23 -34.06 -4.42 -10.70
C THR A 23 -32.72 -4.98 -11.17
N LEU A 24 -32.51 -5.01 -12.49
CA LEU A 24 -31.22 -5.38 -13.10
C LEU A 24 -30.13 -4.36 -12.76
N VAL A 25 -30.42 -3.06 -12.88
CA VAL A 25 -29.47 -2.01 -12.52
C VAL A 25 -29.15 -2.06 -11.02
N ALA A 26 -30.14 -2.26 -10.15
CA ALA A 26 -29.90 -2.41 -8.72
C ALA A 26 -29.04 -3.64 -8.38
N LEU A 27 -29.24 -4.76 -9.08
CA LEU A 27 -28.39 -5.94 -8.93
C LEU A 27 -26.96 -5.71 -9.40
N VAL A 28 -26.77 -5.02 -10.54
CA VAL A 28 -25.43 -4.71 -11.06
C VAL A 28 -24.72 -3.72 -10.14
N VAL A 29 -25.37 -2.63 -9.75
CA VAL A 29 -24.79 -1.64 -8.81
C VAL A 29 -24.53 -2.27 -7.45
N GLY A 30 -25.44 -3.12 -6.97
CA GLY A 30 -25.27 -3.91 -5.76
C GLY A 30 -24.08 -4.84 -5.85
N ALA A 31 -23.94 -5.60 -6.94
CA ALA A 31 -22.83 -6.53 -7.16
C ALA A 31 -21.49 -5.80 -7.30
N VAL A 32 -21.43 -4.67 -8.00
CA VAL A 32 -20.22 -3.85 -8.13
C VAL A 32 -19.84 -3.23 -6.79
N SER A 33 -20.81 -2.70 -6.04
CA SER A 33 -20.57 -2.15 -4.70
C SER A 33 -20.09 -3.23 -3.73
N LEU A 34 -20.70 -4.42 -3.79
CA LEU A 34 -20.31 -5.57 -2.99
C LEU A 34 -18.92 -6.06 -3.39
N TYR A 35 -18.61 -6.11 -4.68
CA TYR A 35 -17.29 -6.48 -5.21
C TYR A 35 -16.20 -5.53 -4.72
N PHE A 36 -16.43 -4.22 -4.79
CA PHE A 36 -15.52 -3.22 -4.22
C PHE A 36 -15.40 -3.35 -2.71
N PHE A 37 -16.50 -3.63 -2.01
CA PHE A 37 -16.49 -3.81 -0.56
C PHE A 37 -15.72 -5.07 -0.13
N TYR A 38 -15.85 -6.18 -0.87
CA TYR A 38 -15.08 -7.41 -0.65
C TYR A 38 -13.61 -7.29 -1.08
N ARG A 39 -13.29 -6.49 -2.10
CA ARG A 39 -11.88 -6.18 -2.40
C ARG A 39 -11.25 -5.25 -1.37
N ARG A 40 -12.01 -4.29 -0.84
CA ARG A 40 -11.54 -3.38 0.21
C ARG A 40 -11.37 -4.09 1.55
N LYS A 41 -12.20 -5.09 1.83
CA LYS A 41 -11.97 -6.09 2.87
C LYS A 41 -11.19 -7.26 2.29
N GLY A 42 -9.92 -7.03 1.96
CA GLY A 42 -8.95 -8.13 1.88
C GLY A 42 -9.11 -9.03 3.11
N PRO A 43 -8.86 -10.35 2.99
CA PRO A 43 -9.12 -11.30 4.07
C PRO A 43 -8.55 -10.71 5.35
N ALA A 44 -9.39 -10.61 6.38
CA ALA A 44 -8.97 -10.16 7.70
C ALA A 44 -7.83 -11.08 8.12
N GLN A 45 -6.61 -10.65 7.84
CA GLN A 45 -5.41 -11.30 8.31
C GLN A 45 -5.52 -11.12 9.81
N ARG A 46 -5.94 -12.19 10.49
CA ARG A 46 -5.65 -12.38 11.91
C ARG A 46 -4.21 -11.90 12.08
N PRO A 47 -3.91 -11.05 13.08
CA PRO A 47 -2.53 -10.71 13.35
C PRO A 47 -1.81 -12.03 13.43
N SER A 48 -0.85 -12.24 12.52
CA SER A 48 0.06 -13.37 12.65
C SER A 48 0.63 -13.18 14.04
N THR A 49 0.22 -14.03 14.97
CA THR A 49 0.89 -14.21 16.24
C THR A 49 2.31 -14.46 15.81
N SER A 50 3.12 -13.41 15.91
CA SER A 50 4.54 -13.45 15.66
C SER A 50 5.07 -14.35 16.76
N ALA A 51 5.01 -15.65 16.52
CA ALA A 51 5.93 -16.59 17.10
C ALA A 51 7.28 -15.97 16.79
N ARG A 52 7.92 -15.42 17.83
CA ARG A 52 9.23 -14.77 17.75
C ARG A 52 10.12 -15.65 16.90
N ARG A 53 10.31 -15.26 15.64
CA ARG A 53 11.16 -15.98 14.71
C ARG A 53 12.57 -15.88 15.32
N PRO A 54 13.23 -17.01 15.62
CA PRO A 54 14.59 -16.96 16.11
C PRO A 54 15.44 -16.20 15.09
N LEU A 55 16.31 -15.29 15.57
CA LEU A 55 17.18 -14.45 14.75
C LEU A 55 18.13 -15.25 13.81
N SER A 56 18.13 -16.58 13.90
CA SER A 56 19.04 -17.50 13.23
C SER A 56 18.36 -18.51 12.31
N ALA A 57 17.04 -18.40 12.05
CA ALA A 57 16.40 -19.27 11.07
C ALA A 57 16.87 -18.91 9.64
N PRO A 58 17.46 -19.85 8.87
CA PRO A 58 17.77 -19.63 7.46
C PRO A 58 16.49 -19.24 6.73
N ARG A 59 16.55 -18.20 5.88
CA ARG A 59 15.46 -17.94 4.93
C ARG A 59 15.42 -19.13 3.97
N ASP A 60 14.25 -19.74 3.78
CA ASP A 60 14.05 -20.75 2.75
C ASP A 60 14.60 -20.21 1.42
N ALA A 61 15.51 -20.99 0.83
CA ALA A 61 16.29 -20.63 -0.35
C ALA A 61 15.46 -20.72 -1.65
N GLY A 62 14.21 -20.27 -1.62
CA GLY A 62 13.32 -20.17 -2.76
C GLY A 62 12.72 -18.78 -2.81
N GLU A 63 13.04 -18.01 -3.86
CA GLU A 63 12.58 -16.64 -4.14
C GLU A 63 13.11 -15.55 -3.20
N ALA A 64 14.42 -15.30 -3.28
CA ALA A 64 14.92 -13.94 -3.11
C ALA A 64 14.50 -13.10 -4.34
N SER A 65 13.19 -12.86 -4.51
CA SER A 65 12.70 -11.90 -5.49
C SER A 65 13.24 -10.53 -5.07
N ASP A 66 14.06 -9.95 -5.95
CA ASP A 66 14.62 -8.61 -5.78
C ASP A 66 13.51 -7.61 -5.39
N ALA A 67 13.84 -6.67 -4.50
CA ALA A 67 12.90 -5.71 -3.95
C ALA A 67 12.17 -4.94 -5.06
N MET A 68 12.86 -4.64 -6.17
CA MET A 68 12.25 -3.98 -7.32
C MET A 68 11.26 -4.88 -8.06
N THR A 69 11.58 -6.17 -8.21
CA THR A 69 10.68 -7.14 -8.84
C THR A 69 9.35 -7.24 -8.08
N ARG A 70 9.39 -7.20 -6.74
CA ARG A 70 8.18 -7.19 -5.90
C ARG A 70 7.33 -5.94 -6.10
N ILE A 71 7.97 -4.79 -6.28
CA ILE A 71 7.30 -3.52 -6.57
C ILE A 71 6.60 -3.59 -7.93
N LYS A 72 7.32 -4.01 -8.97
CA LYS A 72 6.78 -4.13 -10.33
C LYS A 72 5.67 -5.16 -10.44
N ASN A 73 5.75 -6.24 -9.67
CA ASN A 73 4.71 -7.27 -9.59
C ASN A 73 3.51 -6.91 -8.69
N LYS A 74 3.33 -5.63 -8.33
CA LYS A 74 2.16 -5.16 -7.57
C LYS A 74 1.99 -5.86 -6.19
N ALA A 75 3.07 -6.36 -5.59
CA ALA A 75 3.02 -7.16 -4.36
C ALA A 75 2.52 -6.38 -3.11
N PHE A 76 2.42 -5.05 -3.20
CA PHE A 76 2.04 -4.17 -2.10
C PHE A 76 0.60 -3.64 -2.17
N ILE A 77 -0.21 -4.11 -3.13
CA ILE A 77 -1.65 -3.80 -3.17
C ILE A 77 -2.32 -4.35 -1.91
N GLY A 78 -3.11 -3.53 -1.22
CA GLY A 78 -3.79 -3.84 0.04
C GLY A 78 -2.85 -3.99 1.24
N ARG A 79 -1.57 -3.64 1.10
CA ARG A 79 -0.56 -3.72 2.17
C ARG A 79 -0.31 -2.36 2.80
N LYS A 80 0.32 -2.36 3.98
CA LYS A 80 0.78 -1.13 4.65
C LYS A 80 2.07 -0.64 4.02
N ILE A 81 2.09 0.62 3.64
CA ILE A 81 3.26 1.26 3.02
C ILE A 81 3.57 2.52 3.80
N CYS A 82 4.84 2.70 4.17
CA CYS A 82 5.32 3.95 4.74
C CYS A 82 6.14 4.70 3.69
N VAL A 83 5.82 5.98 3.50
CA VAL A 83 6.55 6.87 2.59
C VAL A 83 6.99 8.11 3.34
N VAL A 84 8.28 8.41 3.26
CA VAL A 84 8.87 9.64 3.82
C VAL A 84 8.55 10.81 2.89
N TRP A 85 8.03 11.90 3.45
CA TRP A 85 7.58 13.07 2.71
C TRP A 85 8.68 13.69 1.84
N GLU A 86 9.91 13.75 2.35
CA GLU A 86 11.08 14.28 1.66
C GLU A 86 11.46 13.51 0.40
N VAL A 87 10.95 12.29 0.21
CA VAL A 87 11.10 11.52 -1.04
C VAL A 87 10.14 12.01 -2.12
N LEU A 88 8.99 12.54 -1.72
CA LEU A 88 7.92 12.97 -2.63
C LEU A 88 7.99 14.45 -2.97
N HIS A 89 8.40 15.29 -2.02
CA HIS A 89 8.34 16.73 -2.14
C HIS A 89 9.64 17.37 -1.62
N ASP A 90 10.14 18.39 -2.30
CA ASP A 90 11.38 19.10 -1.94
C ASP A 90 11.15 20.36 -1.08
N GLY A 91 9.88 20.66 -0.78
CA GLY A 91 9.45 21.85 -0.04
C GLY A 91 8.85 22.93 -0.94
N LYS A 92 9.07 22.86 -2.26
CA LYS A 92 8.48 23.76 -3.26
C LYS A 92 7.60 23.00 -4.25
N ASN A 93 8.10 21.89 -4.78
CA ASN A 93 7.45 21.11 -5.82
C ASN A 93 7.49 19.60 -5.52
N TRP A 94 6.56 18.89 -6.16
CA TRP A 94 6.61 17.43 -6.26
C TRP A 94 7.86 17.00 -7.04
N LYS A 95 8.59 16.03 -6.49
CA LYS A 95 9.81 15.50 -7.09
C LYS A 95 9.53 14.73 -8.39
N ALA A 96 10.61 14.49 -9.14
CA ALA A 96 10.56 13.80 -10.44
C ALA A 96 9.56 14.44 -11.42
N GLU A 97 9.61 15.78 -11.53
CA GLU A 97 8.75 16.55 -12.44
C GLU A 97 7.24 16.30 -12.23
N GLY A 98 6.83 16.09 -10.98
CA GLY A 98 5.44 15.79 -10.64
C GLY A 98 5.09 14.30 -10.57
N LYS A 99 5.91 13.40 -11.12
CA LYS A 99 5.64 11.94 -11.09
C LYS A 99 5.56 11.38 -9.66
N ALA A 100 6.20 12.02 -8.68
CA ALA A 100 6.06 11.65 -7.27
C ALA A 100 4.61 11.68 -6.80
N LEU A 101 3.81 12.61 -7.31
CA LEU A 101 2.38 12.71 -7.01
C LEU A 101 1.60 11.52 -7.59
N ASP A 102 1.93 11.10 -8.82
CA ASP A 102 1.26 9.98 -9.47
C ASP A 102 1.59 8.65 -8.77
N VAL A 103 2.86 8.47 -8.35
CA VAL A 103 3.28 7.34 -7.52
C VAL A 103 2.51 7.35 -6.18
N LEU A 104 2.40 8.51 -5.53
CA LEU A 104 1.65 8.63 -4.29
C LEU A 104 0.16 8.29 -4.50
N ARG A 105 -0.47 8.79 -5.55
CA ARG A 105 -1.87 8.53 -5.91
C ARG A 105 -2.11 7.04 -6.16
N PHE A 106 -1.23 6.40 -6.91
CA PHE A 106 -1.30 4.96 -7.16
C PHE A 106 -1.36 4.18 -5.85
N TYR A 107 -0.39 4.40 -4.96
CA TYR A 107 -0.35 3.68 -3.68
C TYR A 107 -1.48 4.09 -2.73
N ALA A 108 -1.89 5.37 -2.72
CA ALA A 108 -3.01 5.83 -1.91
C ALA A 108 -4.32 5.16 -2.31
N PHE A 109 -4.49 4.89 -3.61
CA PHE A 109 -5.65 4.16 -4.12
C PHE A 109 -5.55 2.65 -3.86
N SER A 110 -4.37 2.06 -4.02
CA SER A 110 -4.20 0.60 -3.99
C SER A 110 -3.86 0.02 -2.62
N SER A 111 -3.41 0.83 -1.66
CA SER A 111 -2.70 0.37 -0.47
C SER A 111 -2.98 1.26 0.76
N GLU A 112 -2.58 0.78 1.95
CA GLU A 112 -2.67 1.57 3.18
C GLU A 112 -1.42 2.45 3.34
N VAL A 113 -1.48 3.67 2.80
CA VAL A 113 -0.34 4.61 2.84
C VAL A 113 -0.29 5.37 4.16
N TYR A 114 0.89 5.34 4.79
CA TYR A 114 1.29 6.17 5.90
C TYR A 114 2.37 7.16 5.44
N LEU A 115 2.06 8.45 5.51
CA LEU A 115 3.00 9.51 5.18
C LEU A 115 3.74 9.93 6.45
N MET A 116 5.06 9.88 6.44
CA MET A 116 5.89 10.34 7.55
C MET A 116 6.55 11.66 7.18
N CYS A 117 6.28 12.70 7.96
CA CYS A 117 6.65 14.06 7.65
C CYS A 117 7.45 14.68 8.79
N ARG A 118 8.63 15.20 8.49
CA ARG A 118 9.42 15.98 9.44
C ARG A 118 8.99 17.43 9.33
N ILE A 119 8.63 18.02 10.46
CA ILE A 119 8.15 19.40 10.54
C ILE A 119 8.98 20.18 11.56
N CYS A 120 9.20 21.47 11.28
CA CYS A 120 9.82 22.39 12.23
C CYS A 120 8.77 23.14 13.06
N GLY A 121 7.52 23.20 12.59
CA GLY A 121 6.41 23.84 13.30
C GLY A 121 5.04 23.60 12.68
N ASP A 122 4.02 24.25 13.24
CA ASP A 122 2.62 24.07 12.83
C ASP A 122 2.33 24.57 11.40
N ASP A 123 3.10 25.53 10.89
CA ASP A 123 2.94 26.03 9.53
C ASP A 123 3.34 25.00 8.48
N ASP A 124 4.42 24.25 8.72
CA ASP A 124 4.83 23.13 7.85
C ASP A 124 3.76 22.05 7.83
N LYS A 125 3.21 21.74 9.01
CA LYS A 125 2.11 20.80 9.16
C LYS A 125 0.89 21.21 8.32
N LYS A 126 0.47 22.48 8.39
CA LYS A 126 -0.66 22.99 7.60
C LYS A 126 -0.37 22.87 6.09
N LYS A 127 0.80 23.31 5.64
CA LYS A 127 1.20 23.23 4.22
C LYS A 127 1.14 21.81 3.69
N ILE A 128 1.70 20.85 4.43
CA ILE A 128 1.69 19.44 4.02
C ILE A 128 0.26 18.89 3.98
N LEU A 129 -0.57 19.21 4.99
CA LEU A 129 -1.97 18.79 5.00
C LEU A 129 -2.75 19.36 3.81
N ASP A 130 -2.52 20.62 3.44
CA ASP A 130 -3.19 21.26 2.31
C ASP A 130 -2.77 20.64 0.97
N LEU A 131 -1.48 20.31 0.79
CA LEU A 131 -0.98 19.61 -0.40
C LEU A 131 -1.56 18.19 -0.53
N VAL A 132 -1.64 17.47 0.59
CA VAL A 132 -2.12 16.08 0.60
C VAL A 132 -3.65 16.00 0.53
N LYS A 133 -4.38 17.06 0.90
CA LYS A 133 -5.84 17.11 0.85
C LYS A 133 -6.42 16.84 -0.55
N GLY A 134 -5.67 17.16 -1.60
CA GLY A 134 -6.05 16.89 -3.00
C GLY A 134 -5.72 15.48 -3.51
N VAL A 135 -5.22 14.59 -2.64
CA VAL A 135 -4.86 13.22 -2.98
C VAL A 135 -5.90 12.26 -2.39
N ASP A 136 -6.76 11.72 -3.26
CA ASP A 136 -7.76 10.74 -2.86
C ASP A 136 -7.10 9.47 -2.30
N GLY A 137 -7.72 8.90 -1.27
CA GLY A 137 -7.25 7.67 -0.61
C GLY A 137 -6.32 7.89 0.59
N ILE A 138 -5.82 9.11 0.82
CA ILE A 138 -5.00 9.40 2.00
C ILE A 138 -5.87 9.90 3.15
N GLU A 139 -5.95 9.10 4.21
CA GLU A 139 -6.68 9.45 5.42
C GLU A 139 -5.82 10.34 6.33
N ARG A 140 -6.40 11.42 6.86
CA ARG A 140 -5.69 12.41 7.70
C ARG A 140 -4.93 11.79 8.87
N HIS A 141 -5.46 10.72 9.48
CA HIS A 141 -4.84 10.05 10.63
C HIS A 141 -3.62 9.17 10.25
N ARG A 142 -3.36 8.97 8.96
CA ARG A 142 -2.18 8.24 8.44
C ARG A 142 -1.06 9.19 8.03
N ILE A 143 -1.26 10.50 8.20
CA ILE A 143 -0.23 11.53 8.02
C ILE A 143 0.40 11.79 9.38
N LEU A 144 1.62 11.28 9.56
CA LEU A 144 2.36 11.30 10.81
C LEU A 144 3.42 12.38 10.79
N PHE A 145 3.48 13.15 11.87
CA PHE A 145 4.40 14.28 11.99
C PHE A 145 5.41 14.02 13.11
N CYS A 146 6.69 14.27 12.84
CA CYS A 146 7.71 14.29 13.87
C CYS A 146 8.66 15.47 13.68
N THR A 147 9.36 15.85 14.75
CA THR A 147 10.39 16.91 14.71
C THR A 147 11.79 16.34 14.63
N THR A 148 11.96 15.05 14.91
CA THR A 148 13.27 14.37 14.97
C THR A 148 13.37 13.24 13.96
N GLU A 149 14.59 12.95 13.50
CA GLU A 149 14.87 11.84 12.57
C GLU A 149 14.55 10.48 13.18
N LYS A 150 14.79 10.32 14.48
CA LYS A 150 14.43 9.10 15.23
C LYS A 150 12.91 8.83 15.24
N GLY A 151 12.09 9.88 15.02
CA GLY A 151 10.64 9.73 14.89
C GLY A 151 10.24 8.80 13.75
N TYR A 152 10.95 8.85 12.61
CA TYR A 152 10.67 7.97 11.48
C TYR A 152 10.92 6.50 11.80
N GLU A 153 11.99 6.19 12.54
CA GLU A 153 12.26 4.81 12.99
C GLU A 153 11.18 4.31 13.94
N ALA A 154 10.73 5.16 14.88
CA ALA A 154 9.68 4.82 15.82
C ALA A 154 8.35 4.55 15.11
N PHE A 155 7.92 5.44 14.20
CA PHE A 155 6.71 5.23 13.40
C PHE A 155 6.79 3.95 12.59
N THR A 156 7.90 3.73 11.91
CA THR A 156 8.04 2.56 11.04
C THR A 156 7.94 1.25 11.83
N ARG A 157 8.53 1.20 13.03
CA ARG A 157 8.44 0.03 13.91
C ARG A 157 7.04 -0.21 14.45
N GLN A 158 6.31 0.85 14.80
CA GLN A 158 4.95 0.74 15.33
C GLN A 158 3.94 0.34 14.25
N ILE A 159 4.08 0.88 13.03
CA ILE A 159 3.19 0.55 11.91
C ILE A 159 3.46 -0.86 11.40
N GLY A 160 4.75 -1.25 11.32
CA GLY A 160 5.18 -2.50 10.70
C GLY A 160 4.78 -2.59 9.22
N PRO A 161 5.22 -1.65 8.35
CA PRO A 161 4.84 -1.66 6.95
C PRO A 161 5.51 -2.80 6.19
N ASN A 162 4.90 -3.22 5.07
CA ASN A 162 5.49 -4.18 4.14
C ASN A 162 6.48 -3.52 3.16
N LEU A 163 6.33 -2.21 2.93
CA LEU A 163 7.20 -1.39 2.11
C LEU A 163 7.51 -0.08 2.83
N LEU A 164 8.81 0.25 2.94
CA LEU A 164 9.29 1.56 3.36
C LEU A 164 9.99 2.27 2.19
N VAL A 165 9.57 3.49 1.88
CA VAL A 165 10.25 4.36 0.90
C VAL A 165 10.86 5.55 1.65
N THR A 166 12.19 5.66 1.62
CA THR A 166 12.94 6.69 2.36
C THR A 166 14.16 7.16 1.58
N ASN A 167 14.67 8.35 1.88
CA ASN A 167 15.97 8.85 1.40
C ASN A 167 17.09 8.74 2.45
N ASN A 168 16.80 8.20 3.65
CA ASN A 168 17.77 8.10 4.73
C ASN A 168 18.43 6.70 4.79
N ALA A 169 19.70 6.62 4.42
CA ALA A 169 20.47 5.38 4.43
C ALA A 169 20.63 4.76 5.83
N ALA A 170 20.76 5.59 6.88
CA ALA A 170 20.88 5.10 8.26
C ALA A 170 19.60 4.40 8.71
N GLN A 171 18.43 4.97 8.36
CA GLN A 171 17.14 4.36 8.62
C GLN A 171 17.00 2.99 7.93
N VAL A 172 17.41 2.89 6.66
CA VAL A 172 17.39 1.61 5.91
C VAL A 172 18.33 0.59 6.54
N ALA A 173 19.56 0.99 6.87
CA ALA A 173 20.55 0.10 7.49
C ALA A 173 20.05 -0.50 8.81
N PHE A 174 19.30 0.29 9.59
CA PHE A 174 18.70 -0.13 10.85
C PHE A 174 17.47 -1.02 10.67
N LEU A 175 16.59 -0.69 9.71
CA LEU A 175 15.29 -1.34 9.54
C LEU A 175 15.32 -2.52 8.55
N LYS A 176 16.40 -2.75 7.82
CA LYS A 176 16.53 -3.87 6.86
C LYS A 176 16.32 -5.25 7.47
N ARG A 177 16.49 -5.42 8.78
CA ARG A 177 16.25 -6.68 9.48
C ARG A 177 14.79 -6.86 9.94
N VAL A 178 14.01 -5.78 9.93
CA VAL A 178 12.66 -5.73 10.49
C VAL A 178 11.60 -5.66 9.41
N ILE A 179 11.88 -4.97 8.30
CA ILE A 179 10.91 -4.68 7.24
C ILE A 179 11.12 -5.58 6.04
N ASP A 180 10.02 -6.01 5.42
CA ASP A 180 10.04 -6.94 4.29
C ASP A 180 10.66 -6.35 3.02
N THR A 181 10.46 -5.07 2.75
CA THR A 181 10.95 -4.36 1.56
C THR A 181 11.27 -2.91 1.88
N LEU A 182 12.44 -2.45 1.46
CA LEU A 182 12.89 -1.08 1.65
C LEU A 182 13.35 -0.51 0.31
N VAL A 183 13.04 0.76 0.09
CA VAL A 183 13.50 1.53 -1.05
C VAL A 183 14.28 2.73 -0.52
N LEU A 184 15.54 2.83 -0.93
CA LEU A 184 16.38 3.99 -0.71
C LEU A 184 16.36 4.87 -1.97
N VAL A 185 15.83 6.08 -1.86
CA VAL A 185 15.75 7.03 -2.98
C VAL A 185 16.87 8.07 -2.92
N GLY A 186 17.58 8.26 -4.03
CA GLY A 186 18.63 9.27 -4.18
C GLY A 186 19.91 8.98 -3.41
N GLY A 187 20.09 7.74 -2.96
CA GLY A 187 21.27 7.27 -2.23
C GLY A 187 21.78 5.95 -2.77
N ASP A 188 23.03 5.64 -2.46
CA ASP A 188 23.69 4.39 -2.85
C ASP A 188 24.45 3.80 -1.65
N GLY A 189 24.86 2.54 -1.76
CA GLY A 189 25.75 1.88 -0.81
C GLY A 189 25.06 1.04 0.28
N VAL A 190 23.73 0.93 0.28
CA VAL A 190 23.01 0.02 1.19
C VAL A 190 22.63 -1.28 0.48
N VAL A 191 23.39 -2.34 0.76
CA VAL A 191 23.18 -3.66 0.16
C VAL A 191 22.32 -4.55 1.08
N GLY A 192 21.29 -5.16 0.49
CA GLY A 192 20.48 -6.20 1.12
C GLY A 192 19.43 -6.75 0.16
N ASN A 193 19.08 -8.03 0.29
CA ASN A 193 18.13 -8.71 -0.63
C ASN A 193 16.71 -8.12 -0.60
N ASN A 194 16.39 -7.32 0.41
CA ASN A 194 15.12 -6.61 0.58
C ASN A 194 15.26 -5.10 0.41
N VAL A 195 16.40 -4.60 -0.08
CA VAL A 195 16.67 -3.17 -0.25
C VAL A 195 16.87 -2.88 -1.74
N ALA A 196 16.04 -1.99 -2.30
CA ALA A 196 16.27 -1.42 -3.62
C ALA A 196 16.81 0.00 -3.47
N CYS A 197 17.97 0.27 -4.07
CA CYS A 197 18.48 1.65 -4.22
C CYS A 197 18.03 2.18 -5.57
N VAL A 198 17.36 3.33 -5.59
CA VAL A 198 16.86 3.96 -6.82
C VAL A 198 17.29 5.42 -6.87
N PRO A 199 17.58 5.97 -8.05
CA PRO A 199 18.00 7.37 -8.17
C PRO A 199 16.85 8.34 -7.88
N SER A 200 15.62 7.94 -8.20
CA SER A 200 14.43 8.79 -8.16
C SER A 200 13.20 7.97 -7.79
N VAL A 201 12.20 8.63 -7.20
CA VAL A 201 10.93 8.00 -6.81
C VAL A 201 10.12 7.51 -8.01
N GLU A 202 10.39 8.00 -9.22
CA GLU A 202 9.73 7.50 -10.43
C GLU A 202 10.06 6.03 -10.73
N ALA A 203 11.20 5.52 -10.25
CA ALA A 203 11.62 4.14 -10.50
C ALA A 203 10.64 3.12 -9.88
N ILE A 204 9.95 3.51 -8.79
CA ILE A 204 8.95 2.68 -8.10
C ILE A 204 7.52 2.87 -8.64
N ALA A 205 7.36 3.63 -9.74
CA ALA A 205 6.11 3.66 -10.47
C ALA A 205 5.79 2.25 -11.00
N VAL A 206 4.52 1.89 -10.96
CA VAL A 206 4.03 0.61 -11.44
C VAL A 206 3.15 0.85 -12.65
N ASP A 207 3.35 0.07 -13.70
CA ASP A 207 2.61 0.24 -14.95
C ASP A 207 1.12 -0.06 -14.72
N LEU A 208 0.31 0.94 -15.05
CA LEU A 208 -1.15 0.90 -15.07
C LEU A 208 -1.58 0.38 -16.45
N GLU A 209 -1.38 -0.92 -16.70
CA GLU A 209 -2.10 -1.62 -17.77
C GLU A 209 -3.59 -1.80 -17.42
#